data_AF-A0AAW0FIR1-F1
#
_entry.id   AF-A0AAW0FIR1-F1
#
_cell.length_a   1.000
_cell.length_b   1.000
_cell.length_c   1.000
_cell.angle_alpha   90.00
_cell.angle_beta   90.00
_cell.angle_gamma   90.00
#
_symmetry.space_group_name_H-M   'P 1'
#
loop_
_entity.id
_entity.type
_entity.pdbx_description
1 polymer ?
#
loop_
_entity_poly.entity_id
_entity_poly.type
_entity_poly.pdbx_seq_one_letter_code
_entity_poly.pdbx_strand_id
1 'polypeptide(L)'
;MAFSSVISRHPRYCTLLVVVLLAATFLLYPSHPPMPLNRMSDVEYFRSKTGGRSLKAALRDEEMRYQKVLADREAMVRKWGPTADRVEAFPPKDDFYTLWDFFIPAYQCPHHVERIGTMGDGGKWVCGIERVAQEPSCVVYSFGINGESSFEADVLSRAPGCQVFGYDFSVHSFGPEITQTRDLADRSHFWPYALGPADGHSNGENPPMWSLESLMKVNGHKFIDILKIDIEGA
;
A
#
# COMPACT_ATOMS: atom_id res chain seq x y z
N MET A 1 -4.71 -48.32 42.48
CA MET A 1 -3.75 -48.73 43.53
C MET A 1 -2.79 -49.87 43.07
N ALA A 2 -2.35 -49.92 41.80
CA ALA A 2 -1.43 -50.97 41.32
C ALA A 2 -0.02 -50.47 40.94
N PHE A 3 0.14 -49.18 40.60
CA PHE A 3 1.42 -48.62 40.17
C PHE A 3 2.49 -48.55 41.29
N SER A 4 2.07 -48.35 42.54
CA SER A 4 3.00 -48.22 43.67
C SER A 4 3.72 -49.54 44.03
N SER A 5 3.12 -50.69 43.68
CA SER A 5 3.66 -52.04 43.94
C SER A 5 4.83 -52.41 43.01
N VAL A 6 4.80 -51.96 41.76
CA VAL A 6 5.83 -52.32 40.76
C VAL A 6 7.13 -51.57 41.00
N ILE A 7 7.04 -50.30 41.41
CA ILE A 7 8.18 -49.43 41.69
C ILE A 7 9.00 -49.93 42.88
N SER A 8 8.33 -50.48 43.92
CA SER A 8 9.04 -51.01 45.10
C SER A 8 9.68 -52.38 44.87
N ARG A 9 9.12 -53.21 43.98
CA ARG A 9 9.62 -54.56 43.71
C ARG A 9 10.82 -54.60 42.75
N HIS A 10 10.87 -53.68 41.79
CA HIS A 10 11.89 -53.69 40.73
C HIS A 10 12.49 -52.29 40.48
N PRO A 11 13.10 -51.66 41.52
CA PRO A 11 13.53 -50.27 41.45
C PRO A 11 14.56 -50.01 40.35
N ARG A 12 15.45 -50.99 40.09
CA ARG A 12 16.49 -50.92 39.04
C ARG A 12 15.90 -50.91 37.62
N TYR A 13 14.86 -51.69 37.37
CA TYR A 13 14.20 -51.73 36.06
C TYR A 13 13.34 -50.49 35.84
N CYS A 14 12.70 -49.97 36.89
CA CYS A 14 11.99 -48.70 36.83
C CYS A 14 12.93 -47.52 36.58
N THR A 15 14.10 -47.48 37.23
CA THR A 15 15.11 -46.44 36.94
C THR A 15 15.63 -46.55 35.50
N LEU A 16 15.94 -47.77 35.04
CA LEU A 16 16.36 -47.99 33.66
C LEU A 16 15.32 -47.50 32.66
N LEU A 17 14.03 -47.83 32.88
CA LEU A 17 12.94 -47.39 32.01
C LEU A 17 12.83 -45.86 31.97
N VAL A 18 12.92 -45.19 33.13
CA VAL A 18 12.89 -43.72 33.20
C VAL A 18 14.08 -43.12 32.47
N VAL A 19 15.29 -43.67 32.62
CA VAL A 19 16.49 -43.20 31.92
C VAL A 19 16.36 -43.40 30.42
N VAL A 20 15.84 -44.55 29.97
CA VAL A 20 15.60 -44.83 28.55
C VAL A 20 14.54 -43.90 27.98
N LEU A 21 13.46 -43.63 28.72
CA LEU A 21 12.43 -42.67 28.29
C LEU A 21 12.98 -41.25 28.23
N LEU A 22 13.79 -40.83 29.21
CA LEU A 22 14.43 -39.51 29.20
C LEU A 22 15.45 -39.38 28.06
N ALA A 23 16.25 -40.41 27.82
CA ALA A 23 17.20 -40.44 26.70
C ALA A 23 16.48 -40.48 25.35
N ALA A 24 15.42 -41.26 25.22
CA ALA A 24 14.58 -41.28 24.02
C ALA A 24 13.90 -39.93 23.82
N THR A 25 13.38 -39.28 24.87
CA THR A 25 12.88 -37.92 24.74
C THR A 25 13.99 -36.96 24.37
N PHE A 26 15.22 -37.06 24.88
CA PHE A 26 16.29 -36.15 24.51
C PHE A 26 16.81 -36.36 23.08
N LEU A 27 16.86 -37.62 22.62
CA LEU A 27 17.29 -38.01 21.27
C LEU A 27 16.21 -37.80 20.21
N LEU A 28 14.93 -37.90 20.58
CA LEU A 28 13.77 -37.68 19.71
C LEU A 28 13.14 -36.30 19.90
N TYR A 29 13.55 -35.53 20.92
CA TYR A 29 13.22 -34.11 21.01
C TYR A 29 13.92 -33.48 19.82
N PRO A 30 13.16 -32.92 18.86
CA PRO A 30 13.80 -32.29 17.74
C PRO A 30 14.53 -31.07 18.28
N SER A 31 15.83 -31.19 18.48
CA SER A 31 16.74 -30.05 18.57
C SER A 31 16.79 -29.44 17.16
N HIS A 32 15.67 -28.85 16.74
CA HIS A 32 15.68 -27.94 15.64
C HIS A 32 16.55 -26.77 16.10
N PRO A 33 17.69 -26.49 15.46
CA PRO A 33 18.27 -25.16 15.59
C PRO A 33 17.15 -24.16 15.24
N PRO A 34 17.11 -22.96 15.83
CA PRO A 34 16.17 -21.94 15.38
C PRO A 34 16.35 -21.80 13.87
N MET A 35 15.39 -22.32 13.11
CA MET A 35 15.44 -22.26 11.66
C MET A 35 15.50 -20.79 11.28
N PRO A 36 16.28 -20.42 10.26
CA PRO A 36 16.13 -19.09 9.67
C PRO A 36 14.65 -18.95 9.29
N LEU A 37 14.09 -17.77 9.55
CA LEU A 37 12.69 -17.37 9.38
C LEU A 37 12.23 -17.43 7.90
N ASN A 38 12.50 -18.51 7.17
CA ASN A 38 12.31 -18.58 5.73
C ASN A 38 12.22 -20.02 5.22
N ARG A 39 11.27 -20.79 5.75
CA ARG A 39 10.61 -21.88 5.04
C ARG A 39 9.35 -22.33 5.77
N MET A 40 8.41 -21.41 5.93
CA MET A 40 7.02 -21.82 6.09
C MET A 40 6.65 -22.50 4.77
N SER A 41 6.21 -23.75 4.80
CA SER A 41 5.85 -24.44 3.56
C SER A 41 4.74 -23.63 2.86
N ASP A 42 4.85 -23.39 1.56
CA ASP A 42 3.87 -22.59 0.81
C ASP A 42 2.44 -23.09 1.05
N VAL A 43 2.28 -24.40 1.29
CA VAL A 43 1.02 -25.07 1.62
C VAL A 43 0.43 -24.61 2.97
N GLU A 44 1.25 -24.38 3.98
CA GLU A 44 0.82 -23.96 5.32
C GLU A 44 0.45 -22.47 5.35
N TYR A 45 1.11 -21.67 4.50
CA TYR A 45 0.79 -20.27 4.25
C TYR A 45 -0.62 -20.09 3.65
N PHE A 46 -0.99 -20.89 2.64
CA PHE A 46 -2.35 -20.89 2.08
C PHE A 46 -3.40 -21.54 2.99
N ARG A 47 -2.97 -22.34 3.99
CA ARG A 47 -3.86 -22.96 4.97
C ARG A 47 -4.20 -22.09 6.17
N SER A 48 -3.58 -20.92 6.31
CA SER A 48 -3.80 -20.04 7.45
C SER A 48 -5.19 -19.39 7.40
N LYS A 49 -6.14 -20.12 7.99
CA LYS A 49 -7.38 -19.72 8.67
C LYS A 49 -8.20 -18.59 8.04
N THR A 50 -9.31 -19.02 7.44
CA THR A 50 -10.56 -18.32 7.16
C THR A 50 -11.29 -17.82 8.43
N GLY A 51 -10.57 -17.23 9.39
CA GLY A 51 -11.12 -16.66 10.61
C GLY A 51 -10.38 -15.39 11.01
N GLY A 52 -11.09 -14.26 10.96
CA GLY A 52 -10.73 -12.92 11.45
C GLY A 52 -9.25 -12.72 11.83
N ARG A 53 -8.36 -12.62 10.83
CA ARG A 53 -7.00 -12.13 11.10
C ARG A 53 -7.09 -10.67 11.57
N SER A 54 -6.40 -10.33 12.65
CA SER A 54 -6.31 -8.93 13.09
C SER A 54 -5.69 -8.06 11.98
N LEU A 55 -6.10 -6.79 11.87
CA LEU A 55 -5.53 -5.83 10.93
C LEU A 55 -4.00 -5.82 11.00
N LYS A 56 -3.43 -5.81 12.21
CA LYS A 56 -1.98 -5.85 12.43
C LYS A 56 -1.30 -7.07 11.78
N ALA A 57 -1.95 -8.23 11.85
CA ALA A 57 -1.42 -9.45 11.24
C ALA A 57 -1.50 -9.38 9.71
N ALA A 58 -2.63 -8.90 9.17
CA ALA A 58 -2.81 -8.72 7.72
C ALA A 58 -1.77 -7.73 7.15
N LEU A 59 -1.56 -6.59 7.81
CA LEU A 59 -0.54 -5.61 7.41
C LEU A 59 0.87 -6.19 7.45
N ARG A 60 1.18 -6.97 8.49
CA ARG A 60 2.48 -7.64 8.59
C ARG A 60 2.70 -8.64 7.45
N ASP A 61 1.66 -9.38 7.08
CA ASP A 61 1.73 -10.34 5.98
C ASP A 61 1.92 -9.64 4.63
N GLU A 62 1.21 -8.54 4.38
CA GLU A 62 1.40 -7.72 3.18
C GLU A 62 2.79 -7.09 3.13
N GLU A 63 3.31 -6.57 4.24
CA GLU A 63 4.66 -6.04 4.32
C GLU A 63 5.70 -7.12 4.00
N MET A 64 5.54 -8.34 4.53
CA MET A 64 6.43 -9.45 4.20
C MET A 64 6.39 -9.81 2.70
N ARG A 65 5.22 -9.76 2.07
CA ARG A 65 5.10 -9.96 0.62
C ARG A 65 5.81 -8.84 -0.12
N TYR A 66 5.56 -7.59 0.26
CA TYR A 66 6.17 -6.42 -0.37
C TYR A 66 7.70 -6.45 -0.29
N GLN A 67 8.27 -6.80 0.86
CA GLN A 67 9.72 -6.99 0.99
C GLN A 67 10.26 -8.08 0.05
N LYS A 68 9.53 -9.18 -0.13
CA LYS A 68 9.89 -10.20 -1.12
C LYS A 68 9.85 -9.63 -2.55
N VAL A 69 8.82 -8.85 -2.89
CA VAL A 69 8.70 -8.16 -4.19
C VAL A 69 9.92 -7.30 -4.47
N LEU A 70 10.34 -6.49 -3.49
CA LEU A 70 11.52 -5.63 -3.64
C LEU A 70 12.78 -6.45 -3.94
N ALA A 71 12.99 -7.55 -3.23
CA ALA A 71 14.12 -8.45 -3.48
C ALA A 71 14.06 -9.11 -4.87
N ASP A 72 12.87 -9.54 -5.30
CA ASP A 72 12.65 -10.11 -6.64
C ASP A 72 12.89 -9.06 -7.74
N ARG A 73 12.44 -7.81 -7.51
CA ARG A 73 12.66 -6.67 -8.41
C ARG A 73 14.14 -6.39 -8.58
N GLU A 74 14.90 -6.32 -7.50
CA GLU A 74 16.36 -6.17 -7.58
C GLU A 74 17.01 -7.34 -8.32
N ALA A 75 16.56 -8.57 -8.08
CA ALA A 75 17.08 -9.75 -8.79
C ALA A 75 16.78 -9.68 -10.29
N MET A 76 15.60 -9.18 -10.68
CA MET A 76 15.22 -8.94 -12.07
C MET A 76 16.12 -7.87 -12.71
N VAL A 77 16.34 -6.74 -12.02
CA VAL A 77 17.27 -5.68 -12.48
C VAL A 77 18.69 -6.25 -12.63
N ARG A 78 19.18 -7.04 -11.67
CA ARG A 78 20.52 -7.68 -11.77
C ARG A 78 20.62 -8.66 -12.93
N LYS A 79 19.55 -9.40 -13.25
CA LYS A 79 19.54 -10.46 -14.25
C LYS A 79 19.33 -9.94 -15.67
N TRP A 80 18.31 -9.10 -15.83
CA TRP A 80 17.81 -8.66 -17.13
C TRP A 80 18.07 -7.20 -17.42
N GLY A 81 18.29 -6.39 -16.38
CA GLY A 81 18.74 -5.01 -16.49
C GLY A 81 17.91 -4.14 -17.42
N PRO A 82 17.13 -3.23 -16.82
CA PRO A 82 17.06 -1.89 -17.40
C PRO A 82 17.57 -0.85 -16.42
N THR A 83 18.33 0.11 -16.95
CA THR A 83 18.34 1.47 -16.40
C THR A 83 16.96 2.09 -16.64
N ALA A 84 16.56 3.09 -15.85
CA ALA A 84 15.19 3.62 -15.88
C ALA A 84 14.71 4.05 -17.29
N ASP A 85 15.63 4.47 -18.17
CA ASP A 85 15.42 4.85 -19.56
C ASP A 85 15.13 3.68 -20.53
N ARG A 86 15.34 2.43 -20.11
CA ARG A 86 15.10 1.23 -20.91
C ARG A 86 13.82 0.49 -20.54
N VAL A 87 13.07 0.99 -19.56
CA VAL A 87 11.84 0.35 -19.11
C VAL A 87 10.67 0.89 -19.92
N GLU A 88 10.13 0.07 -20.83
CA GLU A 88 8.95 0.43 -21.61
C GLU A 88 7.67 -0.13 -20.99
N ALA A 89 6.61 0.68 -20.95
CA ALA A 89 5.29 0.24 -20.47
C ALA A 89 4.66 -0.81 -21.38
N PHE A 90 4.87 -0.67 -22.69
CA PHE A 90 4.30 -1.54 -23.71
C PHE A 90 5.34 -1.77 -24.82
N PRO A 91 6.37 -2.59 -24.56
CA PRO A 91 7.45 -2.77 -25.52
C PRO A 91 6.96 -3.43 -26.82
N PRO A 92 7.57 -3.11 -27.97
CA PRO A 92 7.36 -3.86 -29.19
C PRO A 92 7.74 -5.35 -28.99
N LYS A 93 7.21 -6.24 -29.85
CA LYS A 93 7.46 -7.69 -29.75
C LYS A 93 8.96 -7.98 -29.65
N ASP A 94 9.31 -8.86 -28.71
CA ASP A 94 10.63 -9.49 -28.44
C ASP A 94 11.34 -9.09 -27.13
N ASP A 95 10.71 -8.27 -26.28
CA ASP A 95 11.25 -8.01 -24.93
C ASP A 95 10.83 -9.08 -23.90
N PHE A 96 11.71 -9.37 -22.95
CA PHE A 96 11.50 -10.43 -21.94
C PHE A 96 10.76 -9.94 -20.68
N TYR A 97 10.50 -8.64 -20.59
CA TYR A 97 9.81 -7.99 -19.49
C TYR A 97 9.16 -6.68 -19.97
N THR A 98 8.24 -6.16 -19.18
CA THR A 98 7.58 -4.87 -19.33
C THR A 98 7.74 -4.05 -18.05
N LEU A 99 7.42 -2.76 -18.10
CA LEU A 99 7.31 -1.93 -16.88
C LEU A 99 6.51 -2.63 -15.78
N TRP A 100 5.39 -3.24 -16.16
CA TRP A 100 4.43 -3.85 -15.23
C TRP A 100 5.00 -5.06 -14.49
N ASP A 101 6.05 -5.70 -15.00
CA ASP A 101 6.74 -6.81 -14.30
C ASP A 101 7.58 -6.33 -13.11
N PHE A 102 7.97 -5.05 -13.08
CA PHE A 102 8.66 -4.42 -11.94
C PHE A 102 7.69 -3.88 -10.88
N PHE A 103 6.40 -3.75 -11.23
CA PHE A 103 5.35 -3.19 -10.40
C PHE A 103 4.20 -4.21 -10.26
N ILE A 104 4.47 -5.29 -9.53
CA ILE A 104 3.46 -6.33 -9.22
C ILE A 104 2.41 -5.77 -8.24
N PRO A 105 1.23 -6.41 -8.05
CA PRO A 105 0.08 -5.76 -7.41
C PRO A 105 0.43 -5.12 -6.08
N ALA A 106 -0.02 -3.87 -5.96
CA ALA A 106 0.11 -3.06 -4.77
C ALA A 106 -0.44 -3.81 -3.55
N TYR A 107 0.19 -3.54 -2.41
CA TYR A 107 -0.25 -3.89 -1.07
C TYR A 107 -1.77 -4.12 -0.97
N GLN A 108 -2.21 -5.31 -0.55
CA GLN A 108 -3.63 -5.60 -0.47
C GLN A 108 -4.29 -4.61 0.50
N CYS A 109 -5.25 -3.83 0.00
CA CYS A 109 -6.00 -2.89 0.82
C CYS A 109 -6.66 -3.65 1.99
N PRO A 110 -6.38 -3.26 3.25
CA PRO A 110 -7.00 -3.89 4.42
C PRO A 110 -8.41 -3.32 4.73
N HIS A 111 -8.84 -2.35 3.92
CA HIS A 111 -10.06 -1.58 4.06
C HIS A 111 -10.97 -1.80 2.84
N HIS A 112 -12.12 -1.14 2.80
CA HIS A 112 -12.98 -1.26 1.63
C HIS A 112 -12.33 -0.58 0.43
N VAL A 113 -12.26 -1.31 -0.67
CA VAL A 113 -11.82 -0.78 -1.96
C VAL A 113 -13.07 -0.38 -2.72
N GLU A 114 -13.20 0.90 -3.00
CA GLU A 114 -14.35 1.46 -3.70
C GLU A 114 -13.90 2.38 -4.83
N ARG A 115 -14.69 2.41 -5.88
CA ARG A 115 -14.49 3.31 -7.00
C ARG A 115 -15.21 4.63 -6.74
N ILE A 116 -14.45 5.73 -6.65
CA ILE A 116 -14.93 7.07 -6.31
C ILE A 116 -14.93 7.95 -7.56
N GLY A 117 -16.01 8.69 -7.79
CA GLY A 117 -16.24 9.49 -9.00
C GLY A 117 -16.94 8.71 -10.13
N THR A 118 -17.04 9.32 -11.31
CA THR A 118 -17.80 8.76 -12.44
C THR A 118 -17.19 7.49 -13.02
N MET A 119 -18.00 6.65 -13.64
CA MET A 119 -17.51 5.49 -14.41
C MET A 119 -16.70 5.95 -15.62
N GLY A 120 -15.58 5.30 -15.92
CA GLY A 120 -14.69 5.67 -17.03
C GLY A 120 -13.37 6.26 -16.55
N ASP A 121 -12.96 7.38 -17.12
CA ASP A 121 -11.65 7.99 -16.82
C ASP A 121 -11.65 8.80 -15.51
N GLY A 122 -12.74 9.53 -15.24
CA GLY A 122 -12.82 10.48 -14.12
C GLY A 122 -12.63 9.84 -12.74
N GLY A 123 -13.37 8.76 -12.44
CA GLY A 123 -13.26 8.16 -11.10
C GLY A 123 -12.07 7.20 -10.92
N LYS A 124 -11.65 7.01 -9.67
CA LYS A 124 -10.45 6.24 -9.29
C LYS A 124 -10.78 5.23 -8.19
N TRP A 125 -10.00 4.16 -8.10
CA TRP A 125 -10.13 3.20 -7.00
C TRP A 125 -9.42 3.71 -5.75
N VAL A 126 -10.14 3.77 -4.64
CA VAL A 126 -9.65 4.25 -3.35
C VAL A 126 -9.78 3.13 -2.32
N CYS A 127 -8.71 2.95 -1.54
CA CYS A 127 -8.69 2.09 -0.38
C CYS A 127 -9.01 2.90 0.87
N GLY A 128 -10.04 2.51 1.64
CA GLY A 128 -10.29 3.08 2.97
C GLY A 128 -10.96 4.45 3.00
N ILE A 129 -11.77 4.79 1.98
CA ILE A 129 -12.53 6.04 1.95
C ILE A 129 -13.46 6.18 3.17
N GLU A 130 -13.97 5.06 3.70
CA GLU A 130 -14.81 5.02 4.88
C GLU A 130 -14.11 5.53 6.13
N ARG A 131 -12.77 5.51 6.16
CA ARG A 131 -11.96 6.07 7.24
C ARG A 131 -11.80 7.56 7.08
N VAL A 132 -11.42 8.00 5.89
CA VAL A 132 -11.25 9.43 5.56
C VAL A 132 -12.56 10.18 5.79
N ALA A 133 -13.71 9.57 5.45
CA ALA A 133 -15.03 10.14 5.67
C ALA A 133 -15.37 10.40 7.15
N GLN A 134 -14.71 9.72 8.10
CA GLN A 134 -14.92 9.90 9.53
C GLN A 134 -13.99 10.97 10.13
N GLU A 135 -12.97 11.43 9.39
CA GLU A 135 -12.05 12.43 9.89
C GLU A 135 -12.74 13.81 9.96
N PRO A 136 -12.66 14.51 11.11
CA PRO A 136 -13.29 15.81 11.27
C PRO A 136 -12.62 16.91 10.44
N SER A 137 -11.36 16.69 10.05
CA SER A 137 -10.58 17.56 9.17
C SER A 137 -9.66 16.70 8.33
N CYS A 138 -9.77 16.80 7.01
CA CYS A 138 -8.91 16.09 6.08
C CYS A 138 -8.50 16.98 4.90
N VAL A 139 -7.34 16.66 4.33
CA VAL A 139 -6.70 17.39 3.25
C VAL A 139 -6.50 16.46 2.06
N VAL A 140 -7.08 16.84 0.93
CA VAL A 140 -7.01 16.10 -0.33
C VAL A 140 -6.25 16.93 -1.34
N TYR A 141 -5.20 16.37 -1.93
CA TYR A 141 -4.46 16.99 -3.02
C TYR A 141 -4.77 16.23 -4.31
N SER A 142 -5.14 16.96 -5.36
CA SER A 142 -5.43 16.39 -6.66
C SER A 142 -4.68 17.14 -7.76
N PHE A 143 -3.82 16.41 -8.46
CA PHE A 143 -3.05 16.92 -9.60
C PHE A 143 -3.57 16.31 -10.90
N GLY A 144 -3.76 17.16 -11.91
CA GLY A 144 -4.37 16.76 -13.18
C GLY A 144 -5.89 16.59 -13.02
N ILE A 145 -6.60 17.70 -13.18
CA ILE A 145 -8.07 17.75 -13.12
C ILE A 145 -8.65 17.61 -14.52
N ASN A 146 -8.01 18.22 -15.53
CA ASN A 146 -8.36 18.15 -16.94
C ASN A 146 -9.87 18.37 -17.23
N GLY A 147 -10.51 19.25 -16.45
CA GLY A 147 -11.92 19.59 -16.60
C GLY A 147 -12.94 18.54 -16.13
N GLU A 148 -12.51 17.39 -15.62
CA GLU A 148 -13.36 16.35 -15.02
C GLU A 148 -13.09 16.30 -13.52
N SER A 149 -14.07 16.68 -12.70
CA SER A 149 -13.87 16.78 -11.24
C SER A 149 -14.79 15.83 -10.46
N SER A 150 -15.23 14.74 -11.08
CA SER A 150 -16.17 13.81 -10.43
C SER A 150 -15.53 13.08 -9.27
N PHE A 151 -14.23 12.76 -9.35
CA PHE A 151 -13.50 12.14 -8.24
C PHE A 151 -13.49 13.07 -7.02
N GLU A 152 -13.06 14.32 -7.20
CA GLU A 152 -12.96 15.30 -6.13
C GLU A 152 -14.34 15.63 -5.54
N ALA A 153 -15.36 15.75 -6.39
CA ALA A 153 -16.74 15.97 -5.97
C ALA A 153 -17.29 14.81 -5.13
N ASP A 154 -17.03 13.55 -5.52
CA ASP A 154 -17.51 12.37 -4.78
C ASP A 154 -16.75 12.19 -3.46
N VAL A 155 -15.44 12.49 -3.42
CA VAL A 155 -14.67 12.55 -2.16
C VAL A 155 -15.30 13.58 -1.21
N LEU A 156 -15.53 14.82 -1.65
CA LEU A 156 -16.10 15.88 -0.81
C LEU A 156 -17.52 15.57 -0.36
N SER A 157 -18.31 14.87 -1.19
CA SER A 157 -19.68 14.47 -0.87
C SER A 157 -19.73 13.40 0.22
N ARG A 158 -18.73 12.51 0.27
CA ARG A 158 -18.64 11.43 1.27
C ARG A 158 -17.90 11.84 2.53
N ALA A 159 -16.96 12.77 2.42
CA ALA A 159 -16.12 13.25 3.51
C ALA A 159 -16.38 14.75 3.78
N PRO A 160 -17.37 15.10 4.62
CA PRO A 160 -17.75 16.50 4.85
C PRO A 160 -16.68 17.32 5.58
N GLY A 161 -15.77 16.68 6.31
CA GLY A 161 -14.62 17.33 6.95
C GLY A 161 -13.45 17.63 6.02
N CYS A 162 -13.49 17.16 4.77
CA CYS A 162 -12.39 17.32 3.83
C CYS A 162 -12.44 18.66 3.09
N GLN A 163 -11.25 19.14 2.76
CA GLN A 163 -11.00 20.18 1.78
C GLN A 163 -10.15 19.62 0.64
N VAL A 164 -10.44 20.03 -0.59
CA VAL A 164 -9.69 19.63 -1.79
C VAL A 164 -8.85 20.79 -2.31
N PHE A 165 -7.59 20.49 -2.63
CA PHE A 165 -6.62 21.38 -3.24
C PHE A 165 -6.24 20.81 -4.62
N GLY A 166 -6.78 21.43 -5.67
CA GLY A 166 -6.64 21.02 -7.06
C GLY A 166 -5.58 21.83 -7.79
N TYR A 167 -4.77 21.13 -8.59
CA TYR A 167 -3.66 21.70 -9.32
C TYR A 167 -3.62 21.19 -10.75
N ASP A 168 -3.78 22.11 -11.71
CA ASP A 168 -3.69 21.78 -13.12
C ASP A 168 -3.43 23.03 -13.96
N PHE A 169 -2.28 23.11 -14.61
CA PHE A 169 -1.91 24.26 -15.44
C PHE A 169 -2.67 24.37 -16.75
N SER A 170 -3.33 23.30 -17.20
CA SER A 170 -4.03 23.24 -18.49
C SER A 170 -5.46 23.81 -18.43
N VAL A 171 -6.00 24.00 -17.22
CA VAL A 171 -7.35 24.54 -16.99
C VAL A 171 -7.31 25.67 -15.96
N HIS A 172 -8.44 26.37 -15.80
CA HIS A 172 -8.53 27.55 -14.93
C HIS A 172 -9.40 27.34 -13.69
N SER A 173 -10.08 26.20 -13.59
CA SER A 173 -10.94 25.85 -12.46
C SER A 173 -11.19 24.35 -12.42
N PHE A 174 -11.82 23.88 -11.34
CA PHE A 174 -12.50 22.59 -11.34
C PHE A 174 -13.63 22.53 -12.38
N GLY A 175 -14.05 21.31 -12.70
CA GLY A 175 -15.19 21.01 -13.54
C GLY A 175 -16.54 21.39 -12.92
N PRO A 176 -17.64 21.21 -13.68
CA PRO A 176 -19.00 21.53 -13.24
C PRO A 176 -19.44 20.73 -12.01
N GLU A 177 -18.88 19.54 -11.78
CA GLU A 177 -19.22 18.67 -10.65
C GLU A 177 -18.97 19.34 -9.30
N ILE A 178 -17.93 20.20 -9.23
CA ILE A 178 -17.64 21.03 -8.06
C ILE A 178 -18.28 22.41 -8.20
N THR A 179 -18.02 23.11 -9.32
CA THR A 179 -18.33 24.54 -9.44
C THR A 179 -19.83 24.86 -9.43
N GLN A 180 -20.69 23.91 -9.81
CA GLN A 180 -22.15 24.09 -9.79
C GLN A 180 -22.78 23.77 -8.42
N THR A 181 -22.03 23.17 -7.50
CA THR A 181 -22.52 22.81 -6.16
C THR A 181 -21.83 23.65 -5.10
N ARG A 182 -22.55 24.64 -4.55
CA ARG A 182 -22.00 25.63 -3.62
C ARG A 182 -21.24 25.02 -2.43
N ASP A 183 -21.79 23.99 -1.79
CA ASP A 183 -21.14 23.32 -0.65
C ASP A 183 -19.77 22.70 -1.02
N LEU A 184 -19.67 22.12 -2.22
CA LEU A 184 -18.42 21.52 -2.70
C LEU A 184 -17.42 22.62 -3.08
N ALA A 185 -17.89 23.67 -3.77
CA ALA A 185 -17.08 24.81 -4.16
C ALA A 185 -16.47 25.53 -2.95
N ASP A 186 -17.24 25.71 -1.87
CA ASP A 186 -16.78 26.37 -0.63
C ASP A 186 -15.64 25.60 0.07
N ARG A 187 -15.48 24.30 -0.22
CA ARG A 187 -14.42 23.42 0.33
C ARG A 187 -13.33 23.04 -0.68
N SER A 188 -13.35 23.68 -1.86
CA SER A 188 -12.44 23.38 -2.96
C SER A 188 -11.59 24.58 -3.32
N HIS A 189 -10.29 24.35 -3.49
CA HIS A 189 -9.32 25.40 -3.79
C HIS A 189 -8.52 25.00 -5.04
N PHE A 190 -8.46 25.86 -6.05
CA PHE A 190 -7.84 25.53 -7.34
C PHE A 190 -6.71 26.49 -7.69
N TRP A 191 -5.62 25.95 -8.22
CA TRP A 191 -4.53 26.74 -8.80
C TRP A 191 -4.03 26.15 -10.12
N PRO A 192 -3.73 27.01 -11.12
CA PRO A 192 -3.22 26.56 -12.41
C PRO A 192 -1.70 26.29 -12.35
N TYR A 193 -1.29 25.35 -11.50
CA TYR A 193 0.11 25.02 -11.25
C TYR A 193 0.45 23.62 -11.77
N ALA A 194 1.69 23.45 -12.21
CA ALA A 194 2.24 22.16 -12.58
C ALA A 194 3.04 21.55 -11.41
N LEU A 195 2.98 20.22 -11.26
CA LEU A 195 3.73 19.49 -10.23
C LEU A 195 5.12 19.13 -10.76
N GLY A 196 6.16 19.45 -9.99
CA GLY A 196 7.55 19.21 -10.36
C GLY A 196 8.43 18.72 -9.21
N PRO A 197 9.66 18.25 -9.51
CA PRO A 197 10.63 17.84 -8.49
C PRO A 197 11.22 19.02 -7.71
N ALA A 198 11.13 20.23 -8.26
CA ALA A 198 11.59 21.47 -7.65
C ALA A 198 10.67 22.61 -8.08
N ASP A 199 10.70 23.69 -7.31
CA ASP A 199 9.94 24.88 -7.63
C ASP A 199 10.57 25.64 -8.80
N GLY A 200 9.73 25.98 -9.78
CA GLY A 200 10.08 26.66 -11.01
C GLY A 200 9.07 27.77 -11.28
N HIS A 201 9.12 28.82 -10.45
CA HIS A 201 8.23 29.98 -10.53
C HIS A 201 9.00 31.28 -10.78
N SER A 202 10.24 31.17 -11.25
CA SER A 202 11.06 32.32 -11.67
C SER A 202 10.47 32.94 -12.94
N ASN A 203 10.52 34.27 -13.05
CA ASN A 203 9.98 35.06 -14.17
C ASN A 203 10.38 34.46 -15.54
N GLY A 204 9.48 33.68 -16.17
CA GLY A 204 9.67 33.08 -17.49
C GLY A 204 9.20 31.64 -17.64
N GLU A 205 9.00 30.90 -16.54
CA GLU A 205 8.51 29.52 -16.61
C GLU A 205 6.98 29.49 -16.76
N ASN A 206 6.52 28.95 -17.89
CA ASN A 206 5.12 28.70 -18.19
C ASN A 206 4.98 27.22 -18.59
N PRO A 207 4.35 26.36 -17.77
CA PRO A 207 3.57 26.68 -16.56
C PRO A 207 4.42 26.91 -15.30
N PRO A 208 3.90 27.62 -14.27
CA PRO A 208 4.55 27.72 -12.97
C PRO A 208 4.64 26.34 -12.31
N MET A 209 5.86 25.88 -12.05
CA MET A 209 6.16 24.59 -11.46
C MET A 209 6.29 24.68 -9.94
N TRP A 210 5.70 23.73 -9.24
CA TRP A 210 5.74 23.64 -7.79
C TRP A 210 6.04 22.22 -7.33
N SER A 211 6.88 22.10 -6.30
CA SER A 211 7.04 20.86 -5.56
C SER A 211 5.87 20.62 -4.60
N LEU A 212 5.58 19.34 -4.33
CA LEU A 212 4.57 18.96 -3.35
C LEU A 212 4.88 19.54 -1.96
N GLU A 213 6.15 19.54 -1.57
CA GLU A 213 6.61 20.08 -0.28
C GLU A 213 6.29 21.58 -0.16
N SER A 214 6.59 22.36 -1.18
CA SER A 214 6.29 23.80 -1.17
C SER A 214 4.79 24.08 -1.14
N LEU A 215 3.98 23.32 -1.88
CA LEU A 215 2.52 23.46 -1.83
C LEU A 215 1.95 23.13 -0.44
N MET A 216 2.43 22.05 0.19
CA MET A 216 2.06 21.73 1.58
C MET A 216 2.45 22.86 2.54
N LYS A 217 3.67 23.40 2.39
CA LYS A 217 4.18 24.49 3.23
C LYS A 217 3.38 25.78 3.08
N VAL A 218 3.07 26.19 1.85
CA VAL A 218 2.31 27.43 1.57
C VAL A 218 0.87 27.32 2.09
N ASN A 219 0.25 26.15 1.97
CA ASN A 219 -1.10 25.93 2.50
C ASN A 219 -1.12 25.65 4.01
N GLY A 220 0.05 25.52 4.66
CA GLY A 220 0.14 25.22 6.08
C GLY A 220 -0.23 23.78 6.46
N HIS A 221 -0.23 22.86 5.49
CA HIS A 221 -0.57 21.45 5.70
C HIS A 221 0.65 20.64 6.13
N LYS A 222 0.44 19.74 7.09
CA LYS A 222 1.48 18.82 7.59
C LYS A 222 1.26 17.38 7.15
N PHE A 223 0.08 17.07 6.64
CA PHE A 223 -0.35 15.74 6.26
C PHE A 223 -1.35 15.84 5.11
N ILE A 224 -1.33 14.84 4.23
CA ILE A 224 -2.28 14.68 3.12
C ILE A 224 -2.98 13.34 3.33
N ASP A 225 -4.31 13.36 3.41
CA ASP A 225 -5.13 12.17 3.61
C ASP A 225 -5.34 11.39 2.31
N ILE A 226 -5.51 12.13 1.20
CA ILE A 226 -5.62 11.57 -0.15
C ILE A 226 -4.75 12.38 -1.10
N LEU A 227 -3.80 11.71 -1.75
CA LEU A 227 -2.96 12.28 -2.80
C LEU A 227 -3.30 11.60 -4.14
N LYS A 228 -4.01 12.31 -5.01
CA LYS A 228 -4.21 11.92 -6.42
C LYS A 228 -3.17 12.62 -7.28
N ILE A 229 -2.44 11.83 -8.08
CA ILE A 229 -1.53 12.34 -9.11
C ILE A 229 -1.94 11.67 -10.42
N ASP A 230 -2.61 12.43 -11.28
CA ASP A 230 -3.13 11.98 -12.58
C ASP A 230 -2.70 12.98 -13.66
N ILE A 231 -1.39 13.15 -13.78
CA ILE A 231 -0.78 14.06 -14.73
C ILE A 231 -0.28 13.26 -15.93
N GLU A 232 -0.62 13.73 -17.12
CA GLU A 232 0.04 13.28 -18.33
C GLU A 232 1.44 13.90 -18.37
N GLY A 233 2.47 13.09 -18.64
CA GLY A 233 3.87 13.48 -18.53
C GLY A 233 4.24 14.70 -19.40
N ALA A 234 5.28 15.42 -18.97
CA ALA A 234 5.92 16.51 -19.70
C ALA A 234 6.83 16.01 -20.84
#